data_AF-A0AA36M3I8-F1
#
_entry.id   AF-A0AA36M3I8-F1
#
_cell.length_a   1.000
_cell.length_b   1.000
_cell.length_c   1.000
_cell.angle_alpha   90.00
_cell.angle_beta   90.00
_cell.angle_gamma   90.00
#
_symmetry.space_group_name_H-M   'P 1'
#
loop_
_entity.id
_entity.type
_entity.pdbx_description
1 polymer ?
#
loop_
_entity_poly.entity_id
_entity_poly.type
_entity_poly.pdbx_seq_one_letter_code
_entity_poly.pdbx_strand_id
1 'polypeptide(L)'
;MKHFHKLIHDDGSEIYVHNAIFLSALRIFTSVTPEVAAVYQSYFNKTQKFICVSHFLYTAQNLLARTVMSGGKVSKTAENVAYLNDGDIPDHLIDIINNEIQSFAGNTAVCRSDVSRYINYYMKKYADTIDWDVFQEVSYEESKEDPVQFTGFEELESASEAPIPLAHTYQGPLKVKLKVLGCSSKPVDDSYPLVNSRVDEESEHSEATETQLY
;
A
#
# COMPACT_ATOMS: atom_id res chain seq x y z
N MET A 1 6.89 9.02 -16.11
CA MET A 1 6.71 8.09 -14.97
C MET A 1 7.36 8.71 -13.75
N LYS A 2 6.66 8.81 -12.62
CA LYS A 2 7.29 9.24 -11.36
C LYS A 2 8.25 8.13 -10.90
N HIS A 3 9.46 8.50 -10.50
CA HIS A 3 10.45 7.55 -10.00
C HIS A 3 9.99 7.05 -8.61
N PHE A 4 9.55 5.80 -8.52
CA PHE A 4 9.34 5.17 -7.23
C PHE A 4 10.69 5.00 -6.52
N HIS A 5 10.67 5.15 -5.19
CA HIS A 5 11.88 5.00 -4.37
C HIS A 5 12.44 3.59 -4.53
N LYS A 6 13.73 3.52 -4.88
CA LYS A 6 14.49 2.28 -5.04
C LYS A 6 15.46 2.12 -3.89
N LEU A 7 15.53 0.92 -3.34
CA LEU A 7 16.58 0.50 -2.42
C LEU A 7 17.55 -0.40 -3.19
N ILE A 8 18.85 -0.24 -2.92
CA ILE A 8 19.91 -1.08 -3.48
C ILE A 8 20.48 -1.89 -2.32
N HIS A 9 20.46 -3.21 -2.45
CA HIS A 9 21.05 -4.13 -1.47
C HIS A 9 22.56 -4.25 -1.63
N ASP A 10 23.22 -4.81 -0.61
CA ASP A 10 24.66 -5.08 -0.61
C ASP A 10 25.09 -6.03 -1.74
N ASP A 11 24.18 -6.88 -2.24
CA ASP A 11 24.38 -7.77 -3.38
C ASP A 11 24.17 -7.09 -4.75
N GLY A 12 23.86 -5.78 -4.75
CA GLY A 12 23.59 -4.97 -5.94
C GLY A 12 22.17 -5.15 -6.49
N SER A 13 21.30 -5.93 -5.84
CA SER A 13 19.91 -6.07 -6.27
C SER A 13 19.10 -4.81 -5.96
N GLU A 14 18.26 -4.39 -6.90
CA GLU A 14 17.34 -3.26 -6.72
C GLU A 14 15.98 -3.77 -6.24
N ILE A 15 15.43 -3.16 -5.19
CA ILE A 15 14.07 -3.37 -4.73
C ILE A 15 13.28 -2.08 -4.80
N TYR A 16 12.14 -2.15 -5.48
CA TYR A 16 11.18 -1.06 -5.53
C TYR A 16 10.30 -1.12 -4.28
N VAL A 17 10.46 -0.14 -3.39
CA VAL A 17 9.74 -0.07 -2.11
C VAL A 17 8.22 -0.17 -2.30
N HIS A 18 7.72 0.49 -3.34
CA HIS A 18 6.31 0.47 -3.73
C HIS A 18 5.78 -0.95 -3.99
N ASN A 19 6.59 -1.80 -4.62
CA ASN A 19 6.21 -3.19 -4.91
C ASN A 19 6.28 -4.06 -3.66
N ALA A 20 7.26 -3.82 -2.78
CA ALA A 20 7.37 -4.53 -1.51
C ALA A 20 6.18 -4.23 -0.59
N ILE A 21 5.75 -2.97 -0.50
CA ILE A 21 4.55 -2.56 0.24
C ILE A 21 3.30 -3.20 -0.37
N PHE A 22 3.17 -3.16 -1.71
CA PHE A 22 2.05 -3.80 -2.39
C PHE A 22 1.97 -5.31 -2.10
N LEU A 23 3.09 -6.03 -2.24
CA LEU A 23 3.11 -7.49 -2.06
C LEU A 23 2.90 -7.89 -0.61
N SER A 24 3.47 -7.17 0.35
CA SER A 24 3.21 -7.40 1.78
C SER A 24 1.75 -7.14 2.11
N ALA A 25 1.17 -6.01 1.68
CA ALA A 25 -0.25 -5.74 1.87
C ALA A 25 -1.14 -6.83 1.24
N LEU A 26 -0.81 -7.26 0.02
CA LEU A 26 -1.54 -8.34 -0.64
C LEU A 26 -1.49 -9.62 0.20
N ARG A 27 -0.35 -9.95 0.82
CA ARG A 27 -0.23 -11.11 1.71
C ARG A 27 -1.00 -10.96 3.03
N ILE A 28 -1.01 -9.76 3.61
CA ILE A 28 -1.77 -9.49 4.83
C ILE A 28 -3.28 -9.68 4.59
N PHE A 29 -3.78 -9.23 3.44
CA PHE A 29 -5.22 -9.19 3.16
C PHE A 29 -5.73 -10.34 2.27
N THR A 30 -4.86 -11.20 1.75
CA THR A 30 -5.23 -12.31 0.86
C THR A 30 -4.41 -13.57 1.13
N SER A 31 -4.76 -14.70 0.51
CA SER A 31 -4.08 -15.98 0.71
C SER A 31 -2.80 -16.18 -0.12
N VAL A 32 -2.04 -15.11 -0.40
CA VAL A 32 -0.77 -15.21 -1.14
C VAL A 32 0.34 -15.74 -0.23
N THR A 33 1.00 -16.82 -0.64
CA THR A 33 2.09 -17.42 0.13
C THR A 33 3.41 -16.65 -0.05
N PRO A 34 4.38 -16.78 0.88
CA PRO A 34 5.69 -16.14 0.75
C PRO A 34 6.42 -16.47 -0.55
N GLU A 35 6.36 -17.72 -1.00
CA GLU A 35 7.05 -18.19 -2.21
C GLU A 35 6.48 -17.50 -3.46
N VAL A 36 5.16 -17.35 -3.52
CA VAL A 36 4.48 -16.66 -4.62
C VAL A 36 4.84 -15.17 -4.61
N ALA A 37 4.89 -14.53 -3.44
CA ALA A 37 5.31 -13.13 -3.34
C ALA A 37 6.77 -12.93 -3.74
N ALA A 38 7.69 -13.83 -3.37
CA ALA A 38 9.09 -13.77 -3.81
C ALA A 38 9.23 -13.87 -5.34
N VAL A 39 8.46 -14.75 -5.97
CA VAL A 39 8.40 -14.86 -7.44
C VAL A 39 7.90 -13.55 -8.07
N TYR A 40 6.82 -12.97 -7.54
CA TYR A 40 6.31 -11.68 -8.02
C TYR A 40 7.31 -10.55 -7.82
N GLN A 41 7.98 -10.49 -6.68
CA GLN A 41 9.00 -9.47 -6.39
C GLN A 41 10.14 -9.54 -7.42
N SER A 42 10.67 -10.75 -7.69
CA SER A 42 11.69 -10.95 -8.73
C SER A 42 11.19 -10.56 -10.11
N TYR A 43 9.92 -10.87 -10.42
CA TYR A 43 9.30 -10.54 -11.70
C TYR A 43 9.12 -9.02 -11.90
N PHE A 44 8.67 -8.29 -10.87
CA PHE A 44 8.51 -6.83 -10.95
C PHE A 44 9.85 -6.12 -11.07
N ASN A 45 10.87 -6.58 -10.34
CA ASN A 45 12.21 -6.01 -10.43
C ASN A 45 12.78 -6.10 -11.86
N LYS A 46 12.50 -7.19 -12.58
CA LYS A 46 13.03 -7.43 -13.93
C LYS A 46 12.23 -6.76 -15.04
N THR A 47 10.91 -6.87 -14.97
CA THR A 47 10.06 -6.56 -16.13
C THR A 47 9.38 -5.21 -16.03
N GLN A 48 9.26 -4.65 -14.82
CA GLN A 48 8.38 -3.53 -14.50
C GLN A 48 6.94 -3.71 -15.03
N LYS A 49 6.53 -4.94 -15.41
CA LYS A 49 5.19 -5.21 -15.91
C LYS A 49 4.22 -5.19 -14.75
N PHE A 50 3.26 -4.30 -14.86
CA PHE A 50 2.37 -3.94 -13.76
C PHE A 50 1.31 -5.03 -13.53
N ILE A 51 1.12 -5.37 -12.26
CA ILE A 51 -0.18 -5.86 -11.79
C ILE A 51 -1.25 -4.81 -12.14
N CYS A 52 -2.47 -5.26 -12.44
CA CYS A 52 -3.54 -4.32 -12.78
C CYS A 52 -3.81 -3.34 -11.62
N VAL A 53 -4.14 -2.10 -11.99
CA VAL A 53 -4.36 -0.98 -11.08
C VAL A 53 -5.32 -1.32 -9.93
N SER A 54 -6.34 -2.15 -10.19
CA SER A 54 -7.31 -2.56 -9.18
C SER A 54 -6.71 -3.27 -7.96
N HIS A 55 -5.64 -4.06 -8.12
CA HIS A 55 -5.02 -4.70 -6.96
C HIS A 55 -4.23 -3.69 -6.11
N PHE A 56 -3.59 -2.72 -6.75
CA PHE A 56 -2.92 -1.64 -6.04
C PHE A 56 -3.92 -0.76 -5.28
N LEU A 57 -5.06 -0.45 -5.91
CA LEU A 57 -6.17 0.22 -5.27
C LEU A 57 -6.68 -0.56 -4.06
N TYR A 58 -6.98 -1.85 -4.24
CA TYR A 58 -7.45 -2.73 -3.19
C TYR A 58 -6.49 -2.75 -1.98
N THR A 59 -5.20 -2.93 -2.22
CA THR A 59 -4.20 -2.97 -1.14
C THR A 59 -4.03 -1.61 -0.45
N ALA A 60 -4.00 -0.50 -1.19
CA ALA A 60 -3.96 0.84 -0.62
C ALA A 60 -5.18 1.14 0.26
N GLN A 61 -6.37 0.77 -0.20
CA GLN A 61 -7.61 0.92 0.57
C GLN A 61 -7.63 0.08 1.85
N ASN A 62 -7.21 -1.19 1.78
CA ASN A 62 -7.14 -2.04 2.98
C ASN A 62 -6.09 -1.54 3.98
N LEU A 63 -4.93 -1.05 3.51
CA LEU A 63 -3.94 -0.41 4.37
C LEU A 63 -4.49 0.85 5.04
N LEU A 64 -5.21 1.69 4.28
CA LEU A 64 -5.88 2.87 4.83
C LEU A 64 -6.91 2.49 5.88
N ALA A 65 -7.79 1.53 5.59
CA ALA A 65 -8.80 1.04 6.51
C ALA A 65 -8.15 0.50 7.80
N ARG A 66 -7.09 -0.31 7.67
CA ARG A 66 -6.36 -0.86 8.83
C ARG A 66 -5.69 0.23 9.66
N THR A 67 -5.17 1.27 9.01
CA THR A 67 -4.61 2.45 9.68
C THR A 67 -5.67 3.17 10.51
N VAL A 68 -6.83 3.44 9.92
CA VAL A 68 -7.95 4.13 10.60
C VAL A 68 -8.51 3.29 11.75
N MET A 69 -8.74 1.99 11.53
CA MET A 69 -9.20 1.06 12.59
C MET A 69 -8.25 0.99 13.78
N SER A 70 -6.98 1.32 13.56
CA SER A 70 -5.92 1.30 14.55
C SER A 70 -5.70 2.66 15.23
N GLY A 71 -6.60 3.61 15.02
CA GLY A 71 -6.55 4.95 15.62
C GLY A 71 -5.81 6.01 14.79
N GLY A 72 -5.31 5.65 13.60
CA GLY A 72 -4.77 6.62 12.64
C GLY A 72 -5.86 7.55 12.10
N LYS A 73 -5.48 8.77 11.70
CA LYS A 73 -6.43 9.79 11.24
C LYS A 73 -6.17 10.17 9.79
N VAL A 74 -7.23 10.30 9.01
CA VAL A 74 -7.16 10.90 7.67
C VAL A 74 -7.37 12.39 7.79
N SER A 75 -6.37 13.15 7.35
CA SER A 75 -6.41 14.61 7.32
C SER A 75 -6.91 15.10 5.96
N LYS A 76 -7.29 16.38 5.88
CA LYS A 76 -7.66 17.04 4.62
C LYS A 76 -6.86 18.31 4.44
N THR A 77 -6.41 18.57 3.21
CA THR A 77 -5.75 19.83 2.86
C THR A 77 -6.77 20.96 2.78
N ALA A 78 -6.30 22.21 2.66
CA ALA A 78 -7.17 23.37 2.42
C ALA A 78 -8.03 23.23 1.15
N GLU A 79 -7.54 22.47 0.17
CA GLU A 79 -8.22 22.13 -1.08
C GLU A 79 -9.20 20.93 -0.93
N ASN A 80 -9.50 20.51 0.31
CA ASN A 80 -10.35 19.37 0.64
C ASN A 80 -9.84 18.01 0.10
N VAL A 81 -8.53 17.90 -0.20
CA VAL A 81 -7.90 16.65 -0.63
C VAL A 81 -7.53 15.82 0.60
N ALA A 82 -8.04 14.59 0.68
CA ALA A 82 -7.74 13.68 1.78
C ALA A 82 -6.29 13.15 1.68
N TYR A 83 -5.61 13.08 2.81
CA TYR A 83 -4.24 12.57 2.93
C TYR A 83 -3.97 12.00 4.33
N LEU A 84 -2.92 11.19 4.43
CA LEU A 84 -2.48 10.51 5.65
C LEU A 84 -1.08 11.00 6.02
N ASN A 85 -0.88 11.47 7.25
CA ASN A 85 0.48 11.83 7.70
C ASN A 85 1.27 10.59 8.11
N ASP A 86 2.59 10.70 8.10
CA ASP A 86 3.48 9.64 8.57
C ASP A 86 3.20 9.26 10.04
N GLY A 87 2.89 10.24 10.89
CA GLY A 87 2.55 10.03 12.29
C GLY A 87 1.19 9.38 12.52
N ASP A 88 0.33 9.34 11.50
CA ASP A 88 -0.96 8.66 11.55
C ASP A 88 -0.84 7.15 11.26
N ILE A 89 0.33 6.67 10.82
CA ILE A 89 0.58 5.24 10.59
C ILE A 89 1.00 4.55 11.90
N PRO A 90 0.23 3.58 12.41
CA PRO A 90 0.57 2.86 13.64
C PRO A 90 1.84 2.01 13.49
N ASP A 91 2.62 1.95 14.56
CA ASP A 91 3.91 1.23 14.59
C ASP A 91 3.74 -0.26 14.33
N HIS A 92 2.76 -0.88 14.97
CA HIS A 92 2.48 -2.31 14.77
C HIS A 92 2.11 -2.64 13.32
N LEU A 93 1.52 -1.71 12.56
CA LEU A 93 1.23 -1.93 11.15
C LEU A 93 2.52 -1.94 10.32
N ILE A 94 3.47 -1.05 10.64
CA ILE A 94 4.81 -1.07 10.04
C ILE A 94 5.54 -2.35 10.39
N ASP A 95 5.45 -2.82 11.63
CA ASP A 95 6.08 -4.07 12.05
C ASP A 95 5.52 -5.27 11.29
N ILE A 96 4.20 -5.35 11.13
CA ILE A 96 3.55 -6.42 10.34
C ILE A 96 4.01 -6.36 8.88
N ILE A 97 4.00 -5.17 8.26
CA ILE A 97 4.45 -4.99 6.87
C ILE A 97 5.90 -5.43 6.72
N ASN A 98 6.79 -5.01 7.62
CA ASN A 98 8.20 -5.36 7.57
C ASN A 98 8.45 -6.86 7.80
N ASN A 99 7.72 -7.49 8.73
CA ASN A 99 7.79 -8.94 8.94
C ASN A 99 7.40 -9.70 7.67
N GLU A 100 6.34 -9.25 6.98
CA GLU A 100 5.94 -9.82 5.70
C GLU A 100 6.98 -9.59 4.60
N ILE A 101 7.51 -8.37 4.48
CA ILE A 101 8.58 -8.05 3.52
C ILE A 101 9.81 -8.92 3.75
N GLN A 102 10.25 -9.11 5.01
CA GLN A 102 11.42 -9.91 5.34
C GLN A 102 11.33 -11.34 4.82
N SER A 103 10.13 -11.93 4.84
CA SER A 103 9.92 -13.30 4.39
C SER A 103 10.05 -13.52 2.88
N PHE A 104 10.07 -12.45 2.05
CA PHE A 104 10.26 -12.58 0.59
C PHE A 104 11.32 -11.64 -0.03
N ALA A 105 11.77 -10.63 0.72
CA ALA A 105 12.72 -9.61 0.27
C ALA A 105 13.89 -9.40 1.27
N GLY A 106 14.12 -10.36 2.18
CA GLY A 106 15.30 -10.38 3.05
C GLY A 106 15.39 -9.16 3.97
N ASN A 107 16.55 -8.49 4.02
CA ASN A 107 16.80 -7.36 4.92
C ASN A 107 16.17 -6.03 4.47
N THR A 108 15.13 -6.07 3.64
CA THR A 108 14.40 -4.87 3.25
C THR A 108 13.48 -4.43 4.38
N ALA A 109 13.54 -3.14 4.71
CA ALA A 109 12.60 -2.52 5.64
C ALA A 109 12.01 -1.25 5.01
N VAL A 110 10.78 -0.95 5.38
CA VAL A 110 10.06 0.27 5.01
C VAL A 110 9.72 1.06 6.27
N CYS A 111 9.58 2.37 6.10
CA CYS A 111 9.19 3.26 7.20
C CYS A 111 7.78 3.82 6.99
N ARG A 112 7.26 4.56 8.00
CA ARG A 112 5.95 5.22 7.93
C ARG A 112 5.79 6.11 6.69
N SER A 113 6.85 6.82 6.29
CA SER A 113 6.84 7.71 5.12
C SER A 113 6.68 6.96 3.80
N ASP A 114 7.15 5.71 3.70
CA ASP A 114 6.99 4.91 2.49
C ASP A 114 5.55 4.42 2.36
N VAL A 115 4.95 3.98 3.47
CA VAL A 115 3.57 3.49 3.53
C VAL A 115 2.58 4.64 3.33
N SER A 116 2.77 5.79 3.99
CA SER A 116 1.93 6.98 3.81
C SER A 116 1.98 7.46 2.35
N ARG A 117 3.17 7.52 1.74
CA ARG A 117 3.36 7.91 0.33
C ARG A 117 2.66 6.93 -0.61
N TYR A 118 2.75 5.63 -0.33
CA TYR A 118 2.05 4.60 -1.08
C TYR A 118 0.54 4.83 -1.06
N ILE A 119 -0.06 4.97 0.13
CA ILE A 119 -1.51 5.18 0.30
C ILE A 119 -1.94 6.50 -0.34
N ASN A 120 -1.25 7.60 -0.02
CA ASN A 120 -1.55 8.94 -0.52
C ASN A 120 -1.46 9.04 -2.05
N TYR A 121 -0.56 8.29 -2.68
CA TYR A 121 -0.48 8.24 -4.13
C TYR A 121 -1.78 7.73 -4.74
N TYR A 122 -2.34 6.64 -4.21
CA TYR A 122 -3.59 6.07 -4.73
C TYR A 122 -4.81 6.89 -4.29
N MET A 123 -4.86 7.38 -3.06
CA MET A 123 -5.88 8.34 -2.61
C MET A 123 -5.96 9.53 -3.56
N LYS A 124 -4.84 10.23 -3.78
CA LYS A 124 -4.82 11.42 -4.63
C LYS A 124 -5.18 11.11 -6.09
N LYS A 125 -4.69 9.98 -6.62
CA LYS A 125 -4.87 9.65 -8.03
C LYS A 125 -6.30 9.18 -8.34
N TYR A 126 -6.98 8.56 -7.38
CA TYR A 126 -8.26 7.89 -7.59
C TYR A 126 -9.40 8.46 -6.74
N ALA A 127 -9.17 9.55 -5.98
CA ALA A 127 -10.19 10.19 -5.13
C ALA A 127 -11.50 10.49 -5.86
N ASP A 128 -11.44 10.92 -7.13
CA ASP A 128 -12.62 11.28 -7.93
C ASP A 128 -13.22 10.10 -8.71
N THR A 129 -12.73 8.87 -8.48
CA THR A 129 -13.17 7.67 -9.18
C THR A 129 -14.06 6.80 -8.29
N ILE A 130 -15.08 6.19 -8.89
CA ILE A 130 -16.01 5.26 -8.20
C ILE A 130 -15.24 4.11 -7.52
N ASP A 131 -14.09 3.73 -8.05
CA ASP A 131 -13.26 2.66 -7.51
C ASP A 131 -12.69 2.98 -6.12
N TRP A 132 -12.63 4.27 -5.73
CA TRP A 132 -12.17 4.70 -4.40
C TRP A 132 -13.29 4.78 -3.36
N ASP A 133 -14.55 4.91 -3.78
CA ASP A 133 -15.72 5.18 -2.92
C ASP A 133 -16.21 4.00 -2.09
N VAL A 134 -15.65 2.80 -2.30
CA VAL A 134 -16.03 1.56 -1.58
C VAL A 134 -15.87 1.67 -0.05
N PHE A 135 -15.18 2.70 0.45
CA PHE A 135 -14.96 2.93 1.89
C PHE A 135 -15.67 4.16 2.47
N GLN A 136 -16.45 4.93 1.69
CA GLN A 136 -17.16 6.09 2.23
C GLN A 136 -18.43 5.74 3.02
N GLU A 137 -19.02 4.56 2.83
CA GLU A 137 -20.32 4.21 3.43
C GLU A 137 -20.26 3.52 4.80
N VAL A 138 -19.09 3.38 5.45
CA VAL A 138 -19.04 2.95 6.86
C VAL A 138 -19.16 4.18 7.77
N SER A 139 -20.27 4.91 7.64
CA SER A 139 -20.69 5.79 8.72
C SER A 139 -21.10 4.89 9.88
N TYR A 140 -20.30 4.88 10.95
CA TYR A 140 -20.74 4.35 12.24
C TYR A 140 -21.88 5.26 12.72
N GLU A 141 -23.10 4.96 12.30
CA GLU A 141 -24.25 5.35 13.11
C GLU A 141 -24.04 4.64 14.44
N GLU A 142 -23.69 5.42 15.46
CA GLU A 142 -23.54 4.97 16.85
C GLU A 142 -24.91 4.44 17.29
N SER A 143 -25.15 3.17 17.00
CA SER A 143 -26.38 2.50 17.39
C SER A 143 -26.36 2.41 18.92
N LYS A 144 -27.26 3.16 19.55
CA LYS A 144 -27.57 3.08 20.97
C LYS A 144 -28.32 1.78 21.25
N GLU A 145 -27.75 0.63 20.89
CA GLU A 145 -28.33 -0.65 21.24
C GLU A 145 -27.92 -1.00 22.67
N ASP A 146 -28.95 -1.24 23.49
CA ASP A 146 -28.82 -1.67 24.87
C ASP A 146 -27.98 -2.96 24.96
N PRO A 147 -27.15 -3.12 26.01
CA PRO A 147 -26.27 -4.27 26.16
C PRO A 147 -27.08 -5.56 26.24
N VAL A 148 -27.00 -6.37 25.19
CA VAL A 148 -27.53 -7.73 25.18
C VAL A 148 -26.72 -8.57 26.16
N GLN A 149 -27.36 -9.03 27.24
CA GLN A 149 -26.78 -9.99 28.17
C GLN A 149 -26.56 -11.32 27.46
N PHE A 150 -25.30 -11.64 27.17
CA PHE A 150 -24.88 -12.92 26.63
C PHE A 150 -24.81 -13.95 27.76
N THR A 151 -25.79 -14.84 27.85
CA THR A 151 -25.78 -16.03 28.73
C THR A 151 -25.64 -17.28 27.88
N GLY A 152 -24.44 -17.88 27.84
CA GLY A 152 -24.25 -19.21 27.24
C GLY A 152 -22.85 -19.43 26.70
N PHE A 153 -21.92 -19.83 27.56
CA PHE A 153 -20.71 -20.54 27.14
C PHE A 153 -21.02 -22.03 27.28
N GLU A 154 -21.31 -22.70 26.16
CA GLU A 154 -21.21 -24.17 26.10
C GLU A 154 -19.81 -24.55 25.64
N GLU A 155 -19.16 -25.31 26.51
CA GLU A 155 -17.86 -25.92 26.42
C GLU A 155 -17.90 -27.04 25.36
N LEU A 156 -17.17 -26.88 24.25
CA LEU A 156 -17.05 -27.91 23.21
C LEU A 156 -15.64 -28.49 23.20
N GLU A 157 -15.62 -29.79 23.47
CA GLU A 157 -14.49 -30.64 23.75
C GLU A 157 -13.57 -30.90 22.53
N SER A 158 -12.28 -30.92 22.84
CA SER A 158 -11.17 -31.69 22.27
C SER A 158 -11.50 -32.71 21.16
N ALA A 159 -10.99 -32.46 19.94
CA ALA A 159 -10.84 -33.50 18.90
C ALA A 159 -9.39 -33.59 18.41
N SER A 160 -8.94 -34.84 18.29
CA SER A 160 -7.57 -35.35 18.23
C SER A 160 -6.79 -35.09 16.94
N GLU A 161 -5.46 -35.03 17.11
CA GLU A 161 -4.42 -35.01 16.08
C GLU A 161 -4.54 -36.15 15.05
N ALA A 162 -4.37 -35.80 13.77
CA ALA A 162 -4.04 -36.74 12.70
C ALA A 162 -2.72 -36.32 12.02
N PRO A 163 -1.84 -37.27 11.63
CA PRO A 163 -0.53 -36.95 11.06
C PRO A 163 -0.62 -36.44 9.62
N ILE A 164 0.15 -35.40 9.30
CA ILE A 164 0.28 -34.81 7.97
C ILE A 164 1.33 -35.62 7.16
N PRO A 165 1.01 -36.12 5.95
CA PRO A 165 1.99 -36.78 5.09
C PRO A 165 2.92 -35.76 4.42
N LEU A 166 4.21 -36.07 4.44
CA LEU A 166 5.30 -35.31 3.81
C LEU A 166 5.39 -35.52 2.30
N ALA A 167 5.75 -34.43 1.63
CA ALA A 167 6.44 -34.30 0.35
C ALA A 167 5.65 -34.41 -0.96
N HIS A 168 5.58 -33.28 -1.69
CA HIS A 168 5.83 -33.24 -3.14
C HIS A 168 6.45 -31.89 -3.54
N THR A 169 7.68 -31.92 -4.03
CA THR A 169 8.39 -30.79 -4.63
C THR A 169 7.75 -30.48 -6.00
N TYR A 170 7.16 -29.29 -6.14
CA TYR A 170 6.47 -28.87 -7.36
C TYR A 170 7.44 -28.15 -8.32
N GLN A 171 7.75 -28.76 -9.47
CA GLN A 171 8.57 -28.18 -10.55
C GLN A 171 7.71 -27.86 -11.79
N GLY A 172 6.78 -26.93 -11.65
CA GLY A 172 5.98 -26.44 -12.79
C GLY A 172 5.64 -24.95 -12.64
N PRO A 173 5.40 -24.22 -13.74
CA PRO A 173 4.95 -22.83 -13.67
C PRO A 173 3.57 -22.80 -12.99
N LEU A 174 3.55 -22.30 -11.74
CA LEU A 174 2.33 -22.06 -10.98
C LEU A 174 1.44 -21.07 -11.76
N LYS A 175 0.43 -21.60 -12.45
CA LYS A 175 -0.69 -20.80 -12.95
C LYS A 175 -1.60 -20.46 -11.78
N VAL A 176 -1.17 -19.54 -10.92
CA VAL A 176 -2.03 -19.00 -9.85
C VAL A 176 -3.08 -18.13 -10.53
N LYS A 177 -4.28 -18.68 -10.73
CA LYS A 177 -5.46 -17.86 -11.01
C LYS A 177 -5.84 -17.16 -9.70
N LEU A 178 -5.36 -15.94 -9.51
CA LEU A 178 -5.95 -15.01 -8.54
C LEU A 178 -7.43 -14.87 -8.90
N LYS A 179 -8.30 -15.55 -8.17
CA LYS A 179 -9.75 -15.42 -8.33
C LYS A 179 -10.13 -14.09 -7.68
N VAL A 180 -10.00 -13.03 -8.47
CA VAL A 180 -10.53 -11.72 -8.10
C VAL A 180 -12.04 -11.87 -7.98
N LEU A 181 -12.60 -11.59 -6.81
CA LEU A 181 -14.03 -11.38 -6.67
C LEU A 181 -14.37 -10.08 -7.43
N GLY A 182 -14.61 -10.20 -8.74
CA GLY A 182 -15.36 -9.21 -9.51
C GLY A 182 -14.65 -7.95 -10.04
N CYS A 183 -13.39 -7.99 -10.49
CA CYS A 183 -12.85 -6.86 -11.29
C CYS A 183 -13.12 -7.06 -12.79
N SER A 184 -14.04 -6.26 -13.34
CA SER A 184 -14.20 -6.09 -14.78
C SER A 184 -13.07 -5.21 -15.32
N SER A 185 -12.07 -5.81 -15.95
CA SER A 185 -10.96 -5.10 -16.58
C SER A 185 -11.43 -4.46 -17.89
N LYS A 186 -11.93 -3.23 -17.85
CA LYS A 186 -11.89 -2.36 -19.04
C LYS A 186 -10.52 -1.67 -19.08
N PRO A 187 -9.86 -1.59 -20.24
CA PRO A 187 -8.62 -0.84 -20.37
C PRO A 187 -8.91 0.63 -20.07
N VAL A 188 -8.21 1.19 -19.08
CA VAL A 188 -8.20 2.63 -18.81
C VAL A 188 -7.28 3.26 -19.85
N ASP A 189 -7.81 4.19 -20.62
CA ASP A 189 -7.05 4.97 -21.60
C ASP A 189 -6.09 5.91 -20.85
N ASP A 190 -4.78 5.69 -21.01
CA ASP A 190 -3.71 6.44 -20.31
C ASP A 190 -3.46 7.84 -20.92
N SER A 191 -4.36 8.36 -21.77
CA SER A 191 -4.23 9.68 -22.39
C SER A 191 -4.80 10.80 -21.51
N TYR A 192 -4.01 11.27 -20.52
CA TYR A 192 -4.29 12.55 -19.85
C TYR A 192 -3.13 13.55 -19.94
N PRO A 193 -3.43 14.85 -20.12
CA PRO A 193 -2.44 15.88 -20.32
C PRO A 193 -1.63 16.12 -19.04
N LEU A 194 -0.31 16.18 -19.19
CA LEU A 194 0.61 16.65 -18.15
C LEU A 194 0.32 18.14 -17.90
N VAL A 195 -0.29 18.47 -16.77
CA VAL A 195 -0.34 19.85 -16.28
C VAL A 195 1.07 20.21 -15.82
N ASN A 196 1.83 20.86 -16.71
CA ASN A 196 3.09 21.50 -16.37
C ASN A 196 2.80 22.78 -15.58
N SER A 197 2.85 22.72 -14.26
CA SER A 197 3.00 23.92 -13.44
C SER A 197 4.44 24.42 -13.58
N ARG A 198 4.64 25.34 -14.53
CA ARG A 198 5.81 26.23 -14.58
C ARG A 198 5.75 27.10 -13.31
N VAL A 199 6.74 26.94 -12.45
CA VAL A 199 7.06 27.92 -11.41
C VAL A 199 7.99 28.91 -12.08
N ASP A 200 7.53 30.14 -12.27
CA ASP A 200 8.37 31.24 -12.73
C ASP A 200 9.27 31.64 -11.54
N GLU A 201 10.57 31.34 -11.64
CA GLU A 201 11.60 31.87 -10.76
C GLU A 201 11.91 33.31 -11.21
N GLU A 202 11.34 34.29 -10.52
CA GLU A 202 11.78 35.68 -10.62
C GLU A 202 13.12 35.85 -9.87
N SER A 203 14.18 36.03 -10.65
CA SER A 203 15.50 36.46 -10.23
C SER A 203 15.57 37.98 -10.23
N GLU A 204 15.53 38.63 -9.07
CA GLU A 204 15.88 40.05 -8.95
C GLU A 204 17.32 40.22 -8.45
N HIS A 205 18.10 40.90 -9.30
CA HIS A 205 19.48 41.30 -9.10
C HIS A 205 19.62 42.38 -8.01
N SER A 206 20.55 42.18 -7.07
CA SER A 206 21.05 43.24 -6.19
C SER A 206 22.18 44.00 -6.89
N GLU A 207 21.94 45.27 -7.21
CA GLU A 207 22.93 46.19 -7.78
C GLU A 207 23.72 46.86 -6.63
N ALA A 208 25.04 46.66 -6.61
CA ALA A 208 25.94 47.28 -5.64
C ALA A 208 26.38 48.67 -6.13
N THR A 209 26.18 49.70 -5.33
CA THR A 209 26.66 51.06 -5.59
C THR A 209 28.03 51.28 -4.96
N GLU A 210 29.04 51.47 -5.81
CA GLU A 210 30.40 51.85 -5.47
C GLU A 210 30.46 53.37 -5.23
N THR A 211 30.77 53.79 -4.00
CA THR A 211 30.96 55.21 -3.64
C THR A 211 32.45 55.54 -3.73
N GLN A 212 32.85 56.33 -4.73
CA GLN A 212 34.19 56.90 -4.80
C GLN A 212 34.24 58.24 -4.03
N LEU A 213 35.18 58.31 -3.09
CA LEU A 213 35.62 59.52 -2.39
C LEU A 213 36.57 60.32 -3.28
N TYR A 214 36.28 61.61 -3.49
CA TYR A 214 37.26 62.69 -3.64
C TYR A 214 36.63 64.00 -3.18
#